data_AF-A0A2G7G7N8-F1
#
_entry.id   AF-A0A2G7G7N8-F1
#
_cell.length_a   1.000
_cell.length_b   1.000
_cell.length_c   1.000
_cell.angle_alpha   90.00
_cell.angle_beta   90.00
_cell.angle_gamma   90.00
#
_symmetry.space_group_name_H-M   'P 1'
#
loop_
_entity.id
_entity.type
_entity.pdbx_description
1 polymer ?
#
loop_
_entity_poly.entity_id
_entity_poly.type
_entity_poly.pdbx_seq_one_letter_code
_entity_poly.pdbx_strand_id
1 'polypeptide(L)'
;MRTSTLVAASAGTVLTGLLAYAIYFDHKRQTDPEFRKSLKRNNRRLARAVKEEAEAQGAQERESIKKSVQQAQDEGFPTDLEEKEAYFMGQVARGESLCAEGSDKVEAALCFYKALKVYPQPKDLISIYDKTVPKEVLEILAEMVAMDTALKLGTFTGEGGSAESSHGMYTRLFAALCALATTANAVTTIEVKGKDFVNSKTGDRFQILGVDYQPGGSSGFKKDKDPLSDKDACLRDAALMQRLGVNTIRVYNLSPSLNHDDCASIFNAAGIYMILDVNSPLYGSYIDRTAPKSSYNAVYYEQVFGVIEAFKNYPNTLGFFAGNEVINEQSVKEVAAYIRAVQRDMKDYIKKNVDRSIPVGYSAADIRPWLMDTLNYFMCEDSDEPSSQSDFFGLNSYSWCGDSSYKKAGYDILTEDFKNASLPVFFSEYGCNEVTPRVFTEVQAIYGEEMTQAFSGGLVYEYTQEANNYGLVKLNDSDTATLLVDYDNLQKQYAKLDMDRIQASNSTQTSFTAPKCSSDLIKNGTFLSKFDLPSRPSKLVDVSTTAIPQKIYDHTGKEVTGIQLKALSSGESNTPGNSTSGSSSSGSSSGSDNTKDNAAGKMTASFMGLVVGAVVAAVSVL
;
A
#
# COMPACT_ATOMS: atom_id res chain seq x y z
N MET A 1 35.04 40.79 24.21
CA MET A 1 33.66 40.24 24.22
C MET A 1 33.66 39.02 23.31
N ARG A 2 33.25 37.85 23.83
CA ARG A 2 33.51 36.54 23.21
C ARG A 2 32.46 36.20 22.13
N THR A 3 32.91 35.59 21.05
CA THR A 3 32.18 35.11 19.86
C THR A 3 30.93 34.26 20.17
N SER A 4 30.86 33.63 21.35
CA SER A 4 29.70 32.87 21.82
C SER A 4 28.44 33.72 22.02
N THR A 5 28.57 35.00 22.37
CA THR A 5 27.42 35.89 22.61
C THR A 5 26.80 36.38 21.29
N LEU A 6 27.58 36.48 20.22
CA LEU A 6 27.10 36.88 18.89
C LEU A 6 26.32 35.74 18.20
N VAL A 7 26.80 34.49 18.31
CA VAL A 7 26.13 33.31 17.71
C VAL A 7 24.77 33.02 18.36
N ALA A 8 24.68 33.12 19.69
CA ALA A 8 23.43 32.95 20.42
C ALA A 8 22.39 34.03 20.07
N ALA A 9 22.84 35.29 19.89
CA ALA A 9 21.96 36.38 19.49
C ALA A 9 21.45 36.21 18.05
N SER A 10 22.29 35.78 17.11
CA SER A 10 21.86 35.51 15.72
C SER A 10 20.94 34.30 15.61
N ALA A 11 21.21 33.20 16.33
CA ALA A 11 20.35 32.03 16.35
C ALA A 11 18.99 32.33 16.99
N GLY A 12 18.99 33.09 18.10
CA GLY A 12 17.78 33.56 18.76
C GLY A 12 16.89 34.39 17.85
N THR A 13 17.48 35.30 17.07
CA THR A 13 16.75 36.20 16.14
C THR A 13 16.17 35.43 14.94
N VAL A 14 16.86 34.42 14.43
CA VAL A 14 16.34 33.55 13.35
C VAL A 14 15.18 32.69 13.86
N LEU A 15 15.30 32.11 15.05
CA LEU A 15 14.22 31.33 15.68
C LEU A 15 12.97 32.17 15.97
N THR A 16 13.12 33.38 16.54
CA THR A 16 11.96 34.27 16.73
C THR A 16 11.39 34.76 15.40
N GLY A 17 12.23 35.01 14.40
CA GLY A 17 11.78 35.37 13.05
C GLY A 17 10.96 34.29 12.37
N LEU A 18 11.38 33.02 12.49
CA LEU A 18 10.65 31.87 11.95
C LEU A 18 9.33 31.61 12.68
N LEU A 19 9.33 31.71 14.01
CA LEU A 19 8.09 31.60 14.81
C LEU A 19 7.10 32.73 14.50
N ALA A 20 7.58 33.98 14.43
CA ALA A 20 6.76 35.12 14.06
C ALA A 20 6.23 34.99 12.63
N TYR A 21 7.05 34.51 11.70
CA TYR A 21 6.62 34.21 10.33
C TYR A 21 5.60 33.09 10.28
N ALA A 22 5.77 32.01 11.05
CA ALA A 22 4.82 30.91 11.12
C ALA A 22 3.46 31.36 11.67
N ILE A 23 3.45 32.18 12.74
CA ILE A 23 2.24 32.76 13.31
C ILE A 23 1.59 33.74 12.31
N TYR A 24 2.37 34.61 11.68
CA TYR A 24 1.89 35.53 10.63
C TYR A 24 1.30 34.76 9.45
N PHE A 25 1.99 33.71 9.00
CA PHE A 25 1.61 32.87 7.88
C PHE A 25 0.31 32.11 8.20
N ASP A 26 0.18 31.53 9.39
CA ASP A 26 -1.04 30.83 9.82
C ASP A 26 -2.22 31.79 9.96
N HIS A 27 -2.01 32.94 10.61
CA HIS A 27 -3.01 34.00 10.71
C HIS A 27 -3.48 34.45 9.31
N LYS A 28 -2.56 34.73 8.39
CA LYS A 28 -2.89 35.17 7.03
C LYS A 28 -3.52 34.05 6.20
N ARG A 29 -3.11 32.79 6.38
CA ARG A 29 -3.73 31.61 5.77
C ARG A 29 -5.20 31.48 6.18
N GLN A 30 -5.55 31.77 7.43
CA GLN A 30 -6.91 31.67 7.94
C GLN A 30 -7.77 32.88 7.57
N THR A 31 -7.21 34.09 7.63
CA THR A 31 -7.99 35.34 7.56
C THR A 31 -8.01 36.00 6.18
N ASP A 32 -7.04 35.74 5.29
CA ASP A 32 -6.90 36.43 4.00
C ASP A 32 -7.25 35.50 2.80
N PRO A 33 -8.39 35.72 2.12
CA PRO A 33 -8.78 34.96 0.93
C PRO A 33 -7.82 35.10 -0.26
N GLU A 34 -7.21 36.26 -0.46
CA GLU A 34 -6.28 36.51 -1.57
C GLU A 34 -4.93 35.83 -1.33
N PHE A 35 -4.48 35.78 -0.06
CA PHE A 35 -3.31 35.00 0.33
C PHE A 35 -3.49 33.50 0.05
N ARG A 36 -4.65 32.92 0.37
CA ARG A 36 -4.98 31.52 0.05
C ARG A 36 -5.00 31.24 -1.46
N LYS A 37 -5.58 32.14 -2.26
CA LYS A 37 -5.55 32.03 -3.73
C LYS A 37 -4.11 32.09 -4.26
N SER A 38 -3.27 32.97 -3.70
CA SER A 38 -1.87 33.10 -4.09
C SER A 38 -1.05 31.84 -3.75
N LEU A 39 -1.29 31.23 -2.59
CA LEU A 39 -0.69 29.96 -2.17
C LEU A 39 -1.08 28.80 -3.10
N LYS A 40 -2.37 28.68 -3.46
CA LYS A 40 -2.85 27.68 -4.41
C LYS A 40 -2.19 27.84 -5.79
N ARG A 41 -2.01 29.09 -6.24
CA ARG A 41 -1.32 29.40 -7.50
C ARG A 41 0.17 29.05 -7.45
N ASN A 42 0.85 29.38 -6.35
CA ASN A 42 2.28 29.09 -6.17
C ASN A 42 2.53 27.58 -6.04
N ASN A 43 1.71 26.86 -5.28
CA ASN A 43 1.83 25.39 -5.14
C ASN A 43 1.56 24.68 -6.47
N ARG A 44 0.60 25.15 -7.27
CA ARG A 44 0.38 24.62 -8.63
C ARG A 44 1.55 24.89 -9.57
N ARG A 45 2.21 26.04 -9.43
CA ARG A 45 3.44 26.35 -10.19
C ARG A 45 4.61 25.47 -9.77
N LEU A 46 4.78 25.24 -8.47
CA LEU A 46 5.85 24.39 -7.94
C LEU A 46 5.64 22.92 -8.35
N ALA A 47 4.42 22.40 -8.24
CA ALA A 47 4.08 21.04 -8.68
C ALA A 47 4.28 20.85 -10.19
N ARG A 48 3.98 21.88 -10.99
CA ARG A 48 4.26 21.87 -12.43
C ARG A 48 5.76 21.89 -12.71
N ALA A 49 6.54 22.70 -11.99
CA ALA A 49 7.99 22.75 -12.13
C ALA A 49 8.66 21.43 -11.75
N VAL A 50 8.24 20.79 -10.65
CA VAL A 50 8.74 19.47 -10.24
C VAL A 50 8.41 18.38 -11.27
N LYS A 51 7.20 18.41 -11.83
CA LYS A 51 6.81 17.50 -12.91
C LYS A 51 7.64 17.72 -14.18
N GLU A 52 7.82 18.97 -14.60
CA GLU A 52 8.64 19.34 -15.75
C GLU A 52 10.12 18.95 -15.53
N GLU A 53 10.64 19.05 -14.30
CA GLU A 53 11.99 18.62 -13.92
C GLU A 53 12.13 17.09 -13.95
N ALA A 54 11.17 16.33 -13.43
CA ALA A 54 11.19 14.86 -13.46
C ALA A 54 11.05 14.31 -14.90
N GLU A 55 10.19 14.92 -15.73
CA GLU A 55 10.07 14.56 -17.15
C GLU A 55 11.35 14.90 -17.92
N ALA A 56 12.02 16.02 -17.60
CA ALA A 56 13.30 16.39 -18.18
C ALA A 56 14.44 15.44 -17.75
N GLN A 57 14.48 15.04 -16.48
CA GLN A 57 15.47 14.08 -15.97
C GLN A 57 15.31 12.70 -16.63
N GLY A 58 14.07 12.18 -16.72
CA GLY A 58 13.82 10.90 -17.40
C GLY A 58 14.12 10.95 -18.90
N ALA A 59 13.90 12.09 -19.57
CA ALA A 59 14.29 12.27 -20.97
C ALA A 59 15.82 12.31 -21.15
N GLN A 60 16.54 12.95 -20.24
CA GLN A 60 18.01 13.01 -20.26
C GLN A 60 18.65 11.65 -20.01
N GLU A 61 18.12 10.86 -19.07
CA GLU A 61 18.60 9.51 -18.77
C GLU A 61 18.38 8.56 -19.96
N ARG A 62 17.23 8.65 -20.65
CA ARG A 62 16.96 7.87 -21.85
C ARG A 62 17.89 8.22 -23.02
N GLU A 63 18.24 9.50 -23.15
CA GLU A 63 19.19 9.96 -24.17
C GLU A 63 20.62 9.51 -23.86
N SER A 64 21.01 9.50 -22.58
CA SER A 64 22.33 9.00 -22.16
C SER A 64 22.46 7.49 -22.38
N ILE A 65 21.44 6.69 -22.04
CA ILE A 65 21.38 5.25 -22.30
C ILE A 65 21.56 4.98 -23.80
N LYS A 66 20.80 5.70 -24.65
CA LYS A 66 20.88 5.55 -26.11
C LYS A 66 22.29 5.84 -26.64
N LYS A 67 22.93 6.89 -26.14
CA LYS A 67 24.29 7.26 -26.54
C LYS A 67 25.32 6.19 -26.12
N SER A 68 25.19 5.66 -24.91
CA SER A 68 26.08 4.60 -24.38
C SER A 68 25.96 3.29 -25.18
N VAL A 69 24.74 2.90 -25.55
CA VAL A 69 24.51 1.71 -26.40
C VAL A 69 25.10 1.91 -27.80
N GLN A 70 24.88 3.09 -28.40
CA GLN A 70 25.41 3.39 -29.73
C GLN A 70 26.95 3.42 -29.73
N GLN A 71 27.56 4.04 -28.71
CA GLN A 71 29.01 4.03 -28.55
C GLN A 71 29.55 2.60 -28.40
N ALA A 72 28.90 1.74 -27.62
CA ALA A 72 29.31 0.34 -27.49
C ALA A 72 29.18 -0.44 -28.80
N GLN A 73 28.23 -0.09 -29.67
CA GLN A 73 28.10 -0.67 -31.01
C GLN A 73 29.18 -0.17 -31.96
N ASP A 74 29.52 1.12 -31.91
CA ASP A 74 30.56 1.75 -32.74
C ASP A 74 31.98 1.28 -32.36
N GLU A 75 32.23 1.03 -31.07
CA GLU A 75 33.49 0.44 -30.56
C GLU A 75 33.72 -0.98 -31.11
N GLY A 76 32.65 -1.67 -31.50
CA GLY A 76 32.68 -3.05 -31.98
C GLY A 76 32.91 -4.07 -30.87
N PHE A 77 32.73 -5.34 -31.21
CA PHE A 77 32.88 -6.46 -30.30
C PHE A 77 33.95 -7.43 -30.82
N PRO A 78 34.72 -8.11 -29.94
CA PRO A 78 35.70 -9.10 -30.35
C PRO A 78 35.07 -10.18 -31.24
N THR A 79 35.82 -10.67 -32.24
CA THR A 79 35.33 -11.67 -33.19
C THR A 79 35.90 -13.06 -32.93
N ASP A 80 37.13 -13.12 -32.40
CA ASP A 80 37.81 -14.35 -32.00
C ASP A 80 37.20 -14.98 -30.73
N LEU A 81 37.23 -16.31 -30.64
CA LEU A 81 36.63 -17.07 -29.53
C LEU A 81 37.33 -16.80 -28.20
N GLU A 82 38.65 -16.76 -28.18
CA GLU A 82 39.44 -16.56 -26.95
C GLU A 82 39.28 -15.13 -26.44
N GLU A 83 39.26 -14.15 -27.35
CA GLU A 83 39.01 -12.75 -27.02
C GLU A 83 37.57 -12.50 -26.54
N LYS A 84 36.58 -13.22 -27.08
CA LYS A 84 35.18 -13.14 -26.63
C LYS A 84 34.99 -13.66 -25.22
N GLU A 85 35.60 -14.79 -24.88
CA GLU A 85 35.52 -15.36 -23.53
C GLU A 85 36.15 -14.42 -22.49
N ALA A 86 37.33 -13.88 -22.79
CA ALA A 86 37.99 -12.91 -21.91
C ALA A 86 37.17 -11.61 -21.76
N TYR A 87 36.61 -11.10 -22.86
CA TYR A 87 35.76 -9.91 -22.84
C TYR A 87 34.47 -10.13 -22.06
N PHE A 88 33.81 -11.29 -22.26
CA PHE A 88 32.61 -11.68 -21.53
C PHE A 88 32.86 -11.71 -20.02
N MET A 89 33.89 -12.44 -19.58
CA MET A 89 34.20 -12.56 -18.16
C MET A 89 34.59 -11.21 -17.53
N GLY A 90 35.31 -10.37 -18.27
CA GLY A 90 35.66 -9.02 -17.83
C GLY A 90 34.45 -8.10 -17.66
N GLN A 91 33.49 -8.15 -18.58
CA GLN A 91 32.27 -7.34 -18.50
C GLN A 91 31.33 -7.83 -17.39
N VAL A 92 31.14 -9.15 -17.22
CA VAL A 92 30.32 -9.69 -16.13
C VAL A 92 30.89 -9.31 -14.77
N ALA A 93 32.20 -9.52 -14.55
CA ALA A 93 32.84 -9.17 -13.29
C ALA A 93 32.75 -7.67 -12.98
N ARG A 94 32.90 -6.81 -13.99
CA ARG A 94 32.76 -5.36 -13.84
C ARG A 94 31.31 -4.96 -13.53
N GLY A 95 30.35 -5.55 -14.23
CA GLY A 95 28.91 -5.32 -13.99
C GLY A 95 28.50 -5.73 -12.57
N GLU A 96 28.96 -6.90 -12.11
CA GLU A 96 28.72 -7.38 -10.74
C GLU A 96 29.34 -6.47 -9.68
N SER A 97 30.57 -5.97 -9.90
CA SER A 97 31.21 -5.01 -9.01
C SER A 97 30.42 -3.70 -8.90
N LEU A 98 29.97 -3.16 -10.04
CA LEU A 98 29.16 -1.94 -10.08
C LEU A 98 27.79 -2.14 -9.41
N CYS A 99 27.20 -3.33 -9.54
CA CYS A 99 25.98 -3.69 -8.80
C CYS A 99 26.23 -3.77 -7.29
N ALA A 100 27.38 -4.26 -6.84
CA ALA A 100 27.73 -4.34 -5.42
C ALA A 100 28.02 -2.95 -4.80
N GLU A 101 28.57 -2.01 -5.58
CA GLU A 101 28.90 -0.65 -5.14
C GLU A 101 27.70 0.31 -5.16
N GLY A 102 26.66 0.03 -5.96
CA GLY A 102 25.43 0.81 -6.02
C GLY A 102 25.56 2.23 -6.62
N SER A 103 26.67 2.51 -7.30
CA SER A 103 27.07 3.87 -7.70
C SER A 103 26.60 4.29 -9.11
N ASP A 104 26.63 3.38 -10.10
CA ASP A 104 26.22 3.67 -11.48
C ASP A 104 25.45 2.49 -12.12
N LYS A 105 24.12 2.58 -12.09
CA LYS A 105 23.20 1.55 -12.59
C LYS A 105 23.22 1.45 -14.12
N VAL A 106 23.50 2.57 -14.81
CA VAL A 106 23.55 2.62 -16.28
C VAL A 106 24.84 1.97 -16.77
N GLU A 107 25.96 2.22 -16.11
CA GLU A 107 27.24 1.57 -16.45
C GLU A 107 27.22 0.07 -16.14
N ALA A 108 26.59 -0.34 -15.03
CA ALA A 108 26.37 -1.75 -14.73
C ALA A 108 25.53 -2.45 -15.81
N ALA A 109 24.42 -1.84 -16.22
CA ALA A 109 23.58 -2.37 -17.30
C ALA A 109 24.34 -2.45 -18.63
N LEU A 110 25.18 -1.46 -18.93
CA LEU A 110 26.01 -1.45 -20.13
C LEU A 110 27.01 -2.62 -20.15
N CYS A 111 27.60 -2.98 -19.01
CA CYS A 111 28.47 -4.15 -18.87
C CYS A 111 27.72 -5.45 -19.21
N PHE A 112 26.52 -5.65 -18.65
CA PHE A 112 25.70 -6.83 -18.97
C PHE A 112 25.22 -6.86 -20.42
N TYR A 113 24.90 -5.70 -21.00
CA TYR A 113 24.61 -5.58 -22.43
C TYR A 113 25.81 -5.99 -23.30
N LYS A 114 27.01 -5.49 -22.98
CA LYS A 114 28.26 -5.85 -23.69
C LYS A 114 28.57 -7.35 -23.58
N ALA A 115 28.33 -7.95 -22.41
CA ALA A 115 28.47 -9.39 -22.21
C ALA A 115 27.46 -10.21 -23.04
N LEU A 116 26.20 -9.76 -23.13
CA LEU A 116 25.18 -10.39 -23.97
C LEU A 116 25.53 -10.41 -25.45
N LYS A 117 26.22 -9.37 -25.95
CA LYS A 117 26.61 -9.26 -27.37
C LYS A 117 27.66 -10.27 -27.80
N VAL A 118 28.51 -10.72 -26.88
CA VAL A 118 29.59 -11.66 -27.18
C VAL A 118 29.25 -13.10 -26.79
N TYR A 119 28.15 -13.30 -26.07
CA TYR A 119 27.74 -14.62 -25.60
C TYR A 119 27.09 -15.46 -26.72
N PRO A 120 27.46 -16.75 -26.89
CA PRO A 120 26.94 -17.58 -27.99
C PRO A 120 25.42 -17.81 -27.97
N GLN A 121 24.81 -17.84 -26.78
CA GLN A 121 23.37 -18.10 -26.59
C GLN A 121 22.73 -17.04 -25.69
N PRO A 122 22.50 -15.80 -26.18
CA PRO A 122 22.08 -14.67 -25.34
C PRO A 122 20.74 -14.92 -24.61
N LYS A 123 19.88 -15.80 -25.13
CA LYS A 123 18.62 -16.21 -24.47
C LYS A 123 18.86 -16.89 -23.12
N ASP A 124 19.86 -17.75 -23.04
CA ASP A 124 20.14 -18.54 -21.84
C ASP A 124 20.81 -17.66 -20.78
N LEU A 125 21.67 -16.74 -21.21
CA LEU A 125 22.32 -15.77 -20.33
C LEU A 125 21.33 -14.78 -19.70
N ILE A 126 20.29 -14.37 -20.43
CA ILE A 126 19.23 -13.51 -19.87
C ILE A 126 18.49 -14.22 -18.73
N SER A 127 18.25 -15.53 -18.84
CA SER A 127 17.60 -16.28 -17.76
C SER A 127 18.45 -16.39 -16.49
N ILE A 128 19.78 -16.23 -16.63
CA ILE A 128 20.71 -16.15 -15.51
C ILE A 128 20.67 -14.74 -14.92
N TYR A 129 20.73 -13.70 -15.76
CA TYR A 129 20.65 -12.32 -15.31
C TYR A 129 19.35 -11.99 -14.59
N ASP A 130 18.22 -12.53 -15.04
CA ASP A 130 16.91 -12.41 -14.38
C ASP A 130 16.93 -12.89 -12.91
N LYS A 131 17.89 -13.75 -12.55
CA LYS A 131 18.06 -14.30 -11.20
C LYS A 131 19.21 -13.69 -10.41
N THR A 132 20.22 -13.11 -11.08
CA THR A 132 21.48 -12.69 -10.44
C THR A 132 21.72 -11.18 -10.48
N VAL A 133 21.09 -10.45 -11.40
CA VAL A 133 21.28 -9.00 -11.57
C VAL A 133 20.13 -8.23 -10.90
N PRO A 134 20.40 -7.13 -10.17
CA PRO A 134 19.34 -6.31 -9.56
C PRO A 134 18.30 -5.81 -10.59
N LYS A 135 17.02 -5.81 -10.20
CA LYS A 135 15.89 -5.48 -11.09
C LYS A 135 16.03 -4.11 -11.76
N GLU A 136 16.52 -3.11 -11.06
CA GLU A 136 16.72 -1.75 -11.60
C GLU A 136 17.75 -1.73 -12.75
N VAL A 137 18.78 -2.57 -12.65
CA VAL A 137 19.80 -2.75 -13.71
C VAL A 137 19.23 -3.58 -14.86
N LEU A 138 18.36 -4.57 -14.56
CA LEU A 138 17.64 -5.35 -15.57
C LEU A 138 16.65 -4.51 -16.39
N GLU A 139 15.97 -3.54 -15.78
CA GLU A 139 15.06 -2.63 -16.49
C GLU A 139 15.81 -1.74 -17.48
N ILE A 140 16.94 -1.17 -17.05
CA ILE A 140 17.83 -0.40 -17.94
C ILE A 140 18.42 -1.31 -19.03
N LEU A 141 18.85 -2.52 -18.68
CA LEU A 141 19.35 -3.51 -19.63
C LEU A 141 18.28 -3.90 -20.66
N ALA A 142 17.03 -4.09 -20.24
CA ALA A 142 15.91 -4.38 -21.13
C ALA A 142 15.66 -3.23 -22.11
N GLU A 143 15.81 -1.98 -21.66
CA GLU A 143 15.76 -0.81 -22.54
C GLU A 143 16.93 -0.81 -23.55
N MET A 144 18.16 -1.11 -23.11
CA MET A 144 19.33 -1.23 -23.99
C MET A 144 19.16 -2.35 -25.04
N VAL A 145 18.63 -3.50 -24.64
CA VAL A 145 18.35 -4.64 -25.52
C VAL A 145 17.24 -4.31 -26.51
N ALA A 146 16.18 -3.61 -26.08
CA ALA A 146 15.09 -3.19 -26.96
C ALA A 146 15.55 -2.20 -28.05
N MET A 147 16.63 -1.45 -27.80
CA MET A 147 17.25 -0.55 -28.77
C MET A 147 18.14 -1.28 -29.78
N ASP A 148 18.63 -2.49 -29.48
CA ASP A 148 19.48 -3.27 -30.38
C ASP A 148 18.71 -4.37 -31.12
N THR A 149 18.26 -4.04 -32.32
CA THR A 149 17.55 -4.97 -33.22
C THR A 149 18.36 -6.20 -33.66
N ALA A 150 19.69 -6.22 -33.45
CA ALA A 150 20.53 -7.39 -33.74
C ALA A 150 20.41 -8.48 -32.66
N LEU A 151 19.99 -8.14 -31.45
CA LEU A 151 19.69 -9.08 -30.37
C LEU A 151 18.23 -9.57 -30.51
N LYS A 152 18.01 -10.60 -31.35
CA LYS A 152 16.67 -11.21 -31.54
C LYS A 152 16.25 -12.09 -30.36
N LEU A 153 15.90 -11.46 -29.26
CA LEU A 153 15.24 -12.09 -28.12
C LEU A 153 13.73 -11.94 -28.33
N GLY A 154 13.02 -13.06 -28.53
CA GLY A 154 11.58 -13.04 -28.72
C GLY A 154 10.84 -12.49 -27.50
N THR A 155 9.55 -12.15 -27.67
CA THR A 155 8.67 -11.71 -26.58
C THR A 155 8.72 -12.67 -25.40
N PHE A 156 8.99 -12.10 -24.21
CA PHE A 156 8.99 -12.77 -22.92
C PHE A 156 7.59 -13.29 -22.57
N THR A 157 7.25 -14.49 -23.05
CA THR A 157 6.15 -15.31 -22.56
C THR A 157 6.57 -16.76 -22.70
N GLY A 158 6.66 -17.46 -21.55
CA GLY A 158 7.13 -18.84 -21.49
C GLY A 158 6.20 -19.81 -22.21
N GLU A 159 6.80 -20.77 -22.91
CA GLU A 159 6.24 -22.11 -23.15
C GLU A 159 7.37 -23.03 -23.64
N GLY A 160 7.36 -24.26 -23.13
CA GLY A 160 8.44 -25.23 -23.28
C GLY A 160 8.52 -25.89 -24.67
N GLY A 161 9.70 -26.43 -24.97
CA GLY A 161 9.95 -27.24 -26.16
C GLY A 161 11.29 -27.99 -26.07
N SER A 162 11.18 -29.31 -26.07
CA SER A 162 12.15 -30.40 -25.92
C SER A 162 13.41 -30.37 -26.81
N ALA A 163 14.54 -30.83 -26.26
CA ALA A 163 15.57 -31.55 -27.00
C ALA A 163 16.27 -32.59 -26.10
N GLU A 164 16.35 -33.83 -26.61
CA GLU A 164 16.92 -35.00 -25.95
C GLU A 164 18.46 -35.02 -25.88
N SER A 165 18.92 -35.87 -24.96
CA SER A 165 20.26 -36.50 -24.84
C SER A 165 21.33 -35.75 -24.04
N SER A 166 21.30 -35.97 -22.71
CA SER A 166 22.48 -36.04 -21.82
C SER A 166 22.04 -36.56 -20.44
N HIS A 167 21.48 -37.77 -20.41
CA HIS A 167 21.07 -38.45 -19.18
C HIS A 167 22.30 -39.01 -18.45
N GLY A 168 22.71 -38.37 -17.35
CA GLY A 168 23.69 -38.98 -16.44
C GLY A 168 24.20 -38.08 -15.33
N MET A 169 24.35 -36.77 -15.57
CA MET A 169 24.97 -35.85 -14.60
C MET A 169 24.00 -34.83 -13.99
N TYR A 170 22.89 -34.50 -14.66
CA TYR A 170 21.95 -33.46 -14.24
C TYR A 170 20.89 -33.92 -13.23
N THR A 171 20.62 -35.22 -13.12
CA THR A 171 19.61 -35.75 -12.19
C THR A 171 20.03 -35.62 -10.73
N ARG A 172 21.33 -35.54 -10.43
CA ARG A 172 21.83 -35.30 -9.06
C ARG A 172 21.92 -33.82 -8.69
N LEU A 173 22.01 -32.92 -9.68
CA LEU A 173 22.04 -31.47 -9.43
C LEU A 173 20.62 -30.89 -9.30
N PHE A 174 19.64 -31.41 -10.05
CA PHE A 174 18.24 -30.98 -9.93
C PHE A 174 17.59 -31.45 -8.61
N ALA A 175 17.92 -32.65 -8.13
CA ALA A 175 17.45 -33.12 -6.83
C ALA A 175 18.07 -32.34 -5.65
N ALA A 176 19.30 -31.83 -5.80
CA ALA A 176 19.93 -30.97 -4.81
C ALA A 176 19.40 -29.52 -4.85
N LEU A 177 19.02 -28.99 -6.03
CA LEU A 177 18.43 -27.64 -6.13
C LEU A 177 16.96 -27.58 -5.66
N CYS A 178 16.15 -28.62 -5.90
CA CYS A 178 14.80 -28.69 -5.33
C CYS A 178 14.81 -28.90 -3.80
N ALA A 179 15.93 -29.36 -3.23
CA ALA A 179 16.14 -29.43 -1.78
C ALA A 179 16.75 -28.13 -1.18
N LEU A 180 17.19 -27.18 -2.01
CA LEU A 180 17.74 -25.88 -1.61
C LEU A 180 16.81 -24.70 -1.89
N ALA A 181 15.66 -24.92 -2.55
CA ALA A 181 14.54 -24.02 -2.39
C ALA A 181 14.09 -24.15 -0.92
N THR A 182 14.64 -23.31 -0.05
CA THR A 182 14.03 -23.04 1.24
C THR A 182 12.62 -22.58 0.92
N THR A 183 11.65 -23.48 1.03
CA THR A 183 10.26 -23.10 1.12
C THR A 183 10.20 -22.22 2.36
N ALA A 184 10.21 -20.90 2.19
CA ALA A 184 9.81 -20.01 3.26
C ALA A 184 8.42 -20.50 3.65
N ASN A 185 8.31 -21.15 4.81
CA ASN A 185 7.02 -21.61 5.27
C ASN A 185 6.21 -20.34 5.53
N ALA A 186 5.24 -20.08 4.67
CA ALA A 186 4.24 -19.05 4.90
C ALA A 186 3.65 -19.24 6.29
N VAL A 187 3.56 -18.15 7.05
CA VAL A 187 2.78 -18.19 8.30
C VAL A 187 1.35 -18.61 7.96
N THR A 188 0.68 -19.23 8.92
CA THR A 188 -0.71 -19.62 8.71
C THR A 188 -1.60 -18.40 8.88
N THR A 189 -2.54 -18.16 7.97
CA THR A 189 -3.44 -17.02 8.07
C THR A 189 -4.22 -17.03 9.38
N ILE A 190 -4.48 -15.86 9.93
CA ILE A 190 -5.28 -15.66 11.14
C ILE A 190 -6.69 -15.23 10.74
N GLU A 191 -7.69 -15.77 11.42
CA GLU A 191 -9.10 -15.49 11.22
C GLU A 191 -9.73 -14.90 12.47
N VAL A 192 -10.86 -14.22 12.31
CA VAL A 192 -11.69 -13.77 13.43
C VAL A 192 -12.78 -14.79 13.70
N LYS A 193 -12.92 -15.23 14.97
CA LYS A 193 -14.04 -16.06 15.45
C LYS A 193 -14.55 -15.50 16.77
N GLY A 194 -15.79 -15.00 16.77
CA GLY A 194 -16.33 -14.27 17.91
C GLY A 194 -15.39 -13.15 18.32
N LYS A 195 -14.98 -13.12 19.59
CA LYS A 195 -14.03 -12.11 20.09
C LYS A 195 -12.55 -12.50 20.07
N ASP A 196 -12.18 -13.56 19.36
CA ASP A 196 -10.79 -14.01 19.26
C ASP A 196 -10.26 -13.96 17.82
N PHE A 197 -8.97 -13.64 17.71
CA PHE A 197 -8.17 -14.05 16.57
C PHE A 197 -7.74 -15.51 16.75
N VAL A 198 -7.80 -16.30 15.69
CA VAL A 198 -7.43 -17.72 15.71
C VAL A 198 -6.56 -18.11 14.53
N ASN A 199 -5.66 -19.06 14.76
CA ASN A 199 -4.93 -19.71 13.69
C ASN A 199 -5.89 -20.53 12.82
N SER A 200 -5.96 -20.23 11.51
CA SER A 200 -6.91 -20.88 10.59
C SER A 200 -6.74 -22.39 10.44
N LYS A 201 -5.56 -22.94 10.73
CA LYS A 201 -5.31 -24.39 10.66
C LYS A 201 -5.50 -25.10 11.98
N THR A 202 -4.97 -24.55 13.07
CA THR A 202 -4.98 -25.24 14.37
C THR A 202 -6.21 -24.88 15.21
N GLY A 203 -6.81 -23.71 14.97
CA GLY A 203 -7.88 -23.15 15.81
C GLY A 203 -7.38 -22.55 17.12
N ASP A 204 -6.07 -22.57 17.37
CA ASP A 204 -5.48 -21.96 18.56
C ASP A 204 -5.67 -20.45 18.56
N ARG A 205 -5.79 -19.89 19.75
CA ARG A 205 -5.95 -18.45 19.93
C ARG A 205 -4.66 -17.74 19.51
N PHE A 206 -4.81 -16.68 18.74
CA PHE A 206 -3.71 -15.79 18.37
C PHE A 206 -3.80 -14.51 19.22
N GLN A 207 -2.84 -14.34 20.12
CA GLN A 207 -2.67 -13.11 20.88
C GLN A 207 -1.70 -12.19 20.15
N ILE A 208 -2.08 -10.93 19.98
CA ILE A 208 -1.19 -9.92 19.40
C ILE A 208 -0.14 -9.59 20.44
N LEU A 209 1.12 -9.93 20.18
CA LEU A 209 2.29 -9.45 20.91
C LEU A 209 3.08 -8.59 19.93
N GLY A 210 2.82 -7.30 19.91
CA GLY A 210 3.27 -6.47 18.80
C GLY A 210 4.04 -5.20 19.16
N VAL A 211 4.47 -4.52 18.11
CA VAL A 211 5.11 -3.20 18.16
C VAL A 211 4.65 -2.36 16.98
N ASP A 212 4.49 -1.07 17.20
CA ASP A 212 4.22 -0.11 16.15
C ASP A 212 5.50 0.20 15.37
N TYR A 213 5.46 0.04 14.04
CA TYR A 213 6.62 0.11 13.15
C TYR A 213 6.43 1.18 12.06
N GLN A 214 6.94 2.38 12.35
CA GLN A 214 6.95 3.50 11.42
C GLN A 214 8.26 4.31 11.53
N PRO A 215 9.42 3.77 11.12
CA PRO A 215 10.69 4.49 11.16
C PRO A 215 10.62 5.88 10.53
N GLY A 216 11.07 6.91 11.28
CA GLY A 216 10.98 8.32 10.91
C GLY A 216 9.61 8.96 11.17
N GLY A 217 8.67 8.22 11.77
CA GLY A 217 7.31 8.65 12.04
C GLY A 217 6.59 9.16 10.78
N SER A 218 5.63 10.05 10.97
CA SER A 218 4.88 10.67 9.86
C SER A 218 5.75 11.49 8.92
N SER A 219 6.93 11.96 9.37
CA SER A 219 7.87 12.74 8.55
C SER A 219 8.74 11.86 7.65
N GLY A 220 8.91 10.58 8.02
CA GLY A 220 9.64 9.58 7.23
C GLY A 220 8.87 9.10 6.00
N PHE A 221 7.53 9.18 6.04
CA PHE A 221 6.68 8.77 4.93
C PHE A 221 6.75 9.74 3.74
N LYS A 222 7.01 9.19 2.55
CA LYS A 222 6.96 9.89 1.26
C LYS A 222 6.25 9.01 0.24
N LYS A 223 5.85 9.59 -0.89
CA LYS A 223 5.18 8.82 -1.96
C LYS A 223 6.10 7.72 -2.53
N ASP A 224 7.40 7.98 -2.54
CA ASP A 224 8.46 7.12 -3.07
C ASP A 224 9.23 6.35 -1.99
N LYS A 225 8.86 6.48 -0.70
CA LYS A 225 9.52 5.77 0.41
C LYS A 225 8.57 5.57 1.60
N ASP A 226 8.45 4.33 2.06
CA ASP A 226 7.69 3.99 3.27
C ASP A 226 8.45 2.95 4.14
N PRO A 227 7.95 2.60 5.35
CA PRO A 227 8.61 1.64 6.23
C PRO A 227 8.85 0.25 5.66
N LEU A 228 8.09 -0.14 4.63
CA LEU A 228 8.11 -1.48 4.06
C LEU A 228 8.71 -1.51 2.65
N SER A 229 9.39 -0.43 2.24
CA SER A 229 10.02 -0.32 0.92
C SER A 229 11.55 -0.45 0.96
N ASP A 230 12.16 -0.73 2.12
CA ASP A 230 13.60 -0.83 2.32
C ASP A 230 13.96 -2.21 2.90
N LYS A 231 14.47 -3.09 2.04
CA LYS A 231 14.76 -4.49 2.36
C LYS A 231 15.74 -4.64 3.53
N ASP A 232 16.82 -3.89 3.54
CA ASP A 232 17.89 -4.05 4.53
C ASP A 232 17.44 -3.53 5.88
N ALA A 233 16.67 -2.42 5.90
CA ALA A 233 16.01 -1.94 7.10
C ALA A 233 15.02 -2.98 7.66
N CYS A 234 14.15 -3.54 6.82
CA CYS A 234 13.20 -4.57 7.22
C CYS A 234 13.91 -5.82 7.76
N LEU A 235 15.00 -6.27 7.12
CA LEU A 235 15.76 -7.44 7.56
C LEU A 235 16.38 -7.23 8.94
N ARG A 236 17.05 -6.08 9.14
CA ARG A 236 17.63 -5.69 10.43
C ARG A 236 16.55 -5.67 11.51
N ASP A 237 15.45 -4.99 11.23
CA ASP A 237 14.42 -4.72 12.23
C ASP A 237 13.61 -5.98 12.56
N ALA A 238 13.28 -6.81 11.56
CA ALA A 238 12.64 -8.11 11.76
C ALA A 238 13.51 -9.06 12.59
N ALA A 239 14.82 -9.09 12.40
CA ALA A 239 15.73 -9.91 13.21
C ALA A 239 15.74 -9.46 14.69
N LEU A 240 15.72 -8.15 14.94
CA LEU A 240 15.62 -7.59 16.28
C LEU A 240 14.24 -7.88 16.89
N MET A 241 13.15 -7.69 16.14
CA MET A 241 11.79 -8.00 16.58
C MET A 241 11.60 -9.49 16.90
N GLN A 242 12.16 -10.38 16.08
CA GLN A 242 12.14 -11.82 16.35
C GLN A 242 12.89 -12.15 17.64
N ARG A 243 14.03 -11.49 17.91
CA ARG A 243 14.74 -11.61 19.20
C ARG A 243 13.94 -11.06 20.39
N LEU A 244 13.15 -10.01 20.17
CA LEU A 244 12.26 -9.45 21.19
C LEU A 244 11.08 -10.40 21.50
N GLY A 245 10.68 -11.22 20.53
CA GLY A 245 9.58 -12.17 20.65
C GLY A 245 8.22 -11.62 20.20
N VAL A 246 8.20 -10.52 19.44
CA VAL A 246 6.96 -9.99 18.88
C VAL A 246 6.52 -10.81 17.67
N ASN A 247 5.20 -10.91 17.47
CA ASN A 247 4.58 -11.64 16.38
C ASN A 247 3.76 -10.74 15.45
N THR A 248 3.63 -9.45 15.75
CA THR A 248 2.81 -8.53 14.96
C THR A 248 3.45 -7.14 14.89
N ILE A 249 3.43 -6.52 13.72
CA ILE A 249 3.71 -5.10 13.55
C ILE A 249 2.45 -4.36 13.11
N ARG A 250 2.34 -3.09 13.50
CA ARG A 250 1.39 -2.15 12.90
C ARG A 250 2.13 -1.09 12.11
N VAL A 251 1.68 -0.80 10.90
CA VAL A 251 2.27 0.23 10.01
C VAL A 251 1.20 1.23 9.61
N TYR A 252 1.48 2.52 9.83
CA TYR A 252 0.47 3.58 9.74
C TYR A 252 0.36 4.20 8.35
N ASN A 253 1.49 4.37 7.66
CA ASN A 253 1.55 5.12 6.41
C ASN A 253 2.31 4.33 5.35
N LEU A 254 1.59 3.93 4.30
CA LEU A 254 2.07 3.11 3.20
C LEU A 254 1.74 3.78 1.87
N SER A 255 2.65 3.62 0.92
CA SER A 255 2.45 4.08 -0.45
C SER A 255 2.05 2.89 -1.31
N PRO A 256 0.82 2.84 -1.85
CA PRO A 256 0.33 1.66 -2.57
C PRO A 256 1.07 1.40 -3.89
N SER A 257 1.88 2.34 -4.37
CA SER A 257 2.65 2.20 -5.62
C SER A 257 4.05 1.61 -5.44
N LEU A 258 4.51 1.41 -4.20
CA LEU A 258 5.82 0.84 -3.93
C LEU A 258 5.78 -0.69 -3.95
N ASN A 259 6.94 -1.32 -4.14
CA ASN A 259 7.08 -2.76 -3.97
C ASN A 259 7.35 -3.08 -2.49
N HIS A 260 6.57 -4.00 -1.93
CA HIS A 260 6.69 -4.45 -0.54
C HIS A 260 7.02 -5.94 -0.41
N ASP A 261 7.33 -6.61 -1.52
CA ASP A 261 7.50 -8.08 -1.58
C ASP A 261 8.62 -8.54 -0.64
N ASP A 262 9.78 -7.87 -0.67
CA ASP A 262 10.95 -8.20 0.16
C ASP A 262 10.60 -8.07 1.66
N CYS A 263 10.08 -6.92 2.09
CA CYS A 263 9.73 -6.67 3.49
C CYS A 263 8.62 -7.59 3.99
N ALA A 264 7.55 -7.77 3.21
CA ALA A 264 6.47 -8.68 3.57
C ALA A 264 6.98 -10.13 3.73
N SER A 265 7.87 -10.56 2.83
CA SER A 265 8.51 -11.88 2.90
C SER A 265 9.44 -12.05 4.08
N ILE A 266 10.23 -11.02 4.42
CA ILE A 266 11.12 -10.99 5.59
C ILE A 266 10.30 -11.13 6.88
N PHE A 267 9.26 -10.32 7.07
CA PHE A 267 8.41 -10.40 8.26
C PHE A 267 7.68 -11.75 8.31
N ASN A 268 7.19 -12.26 7.17
CA ASN A 268 6.59 -13.60 7.12
C ASN A 268 7.59 -14.68 7.55
N ALA A 269 8.83 -14.65 7.05
CA ALA A 269 9.86 -15.61 7.42
C ALA A 269 10.24 -15.51 8.91
N ALA A 270 10.12 -14.31 9.50
CA ALA A 270 10.31 -14.10 10.93
C ALA A 270 9.13 -14.58 11.80
N GLY A 271 7.99 -14.96 11.20
CA GLY A 271 6.77 -15.30 11.92
C GLY A 271 5.94 -14.09 12.35
N ILE A 272 6.17 -12.93 11.73
CA ILE A 272 5.58 -11.64 12.10
C ILE A 272 4.46 -11.26 11.13
N TYR A 273 3.29 -10.99 11.68
CA TYR A 273 2.11 -10.50 10.97
C TYR A 273 2.09 -8.99 10.88
N MET A 274 1.31 -8.47 9.94
CA MET A 274 1.18 -7.03 9.69
C MET A 274 -0.28 -6.61 9.81
N ILE A 275 -0.54 -5.61 10.64
CA ILE A 275 -1.78 -4.83 10.64
C ILE A 275 -1.47 -3.49 9.96
N LEU A 276 -2.20 -3.16 8.91
CA LEU A 276 -1.85 -2.04 8.04
C LEU A 276 -2.96 -1.00 8.04
N ASP A 277 -2.63 0.24 8.36
CA ASP A 277 -3.55 1.36 8.17
C ASP A 277 -3.63 1.70 6.67
N VAL A 278 -4.84 1.84 6.14
CA VAL A 278 -5.02 2.17 4.71
C VAL A 278 -4.95 3.66 4.41
N ASN A 279 -4.83 4.49 5.45
CA ASN A 279 -4.79 5.94 5.34
C ASN A 279 -3.35 6.46 5.25
N SER A 280 -3.16 7.67 4.75
CA SER A 280 -1.84 8.34 4.78
C SER A 280 -1.99 9.83 5.10
N PRO A 281 -0.92 10.52 5.53
CA PRO A 281 -0.99 11.96 5.84
C PRO A 281 -1.10 12.83 4.58
N LEU A 282 -1.03 12.23 3.38
CA LEU A 282 -1.13 12.98 2.13
C LEU A 282 -2.57 13.44 1.88
N TYR A 283 -2.69 14.63 1.28
CA TYR A 283 -3.99 15.20 0.99
C TYR A 283 -4.83 14.28 0.10
N GLY A 284 -6.07 14.01 0.51
CA GLY A 284 -6.99 13.13 -0.20
C GLY A 284 -6.81 11.63 0.12
N SER A 285 -5.88 11.27 1.02
CA SER A 285 -5.60 9.87 1.40
C SER A 285 -6.09 9.50 2.81
N TYR A 286 -7.05 10.27 3.36
CA TYR A 286 -7.64 10.05 4.67
C TYR A 286 -9.05 10.64 4.74
N ILE A 287 -9.88 10.16 5.69
CA ILE A 287 -11.15 10.78 6.06
C ILE A 287 -10.91 11.99 6.97
N ASP A 288 -11.30 13.18 6.50
CA ASP A 288 -11.27 14.41 7.28
C ASP A 288 -12.38 14.40 8.33
N ARG A 289 -11.99 14.30 9.59
CA ARG A 289 -12.90 14.28 10.74
C ARG A 289 -13.83 15.49 10.85
N THR A 290 -13.46 16.63 10.28
CA THR A 290 -14.25 17.87 10.31
C THR A 290 -15.20 18.01 9.13
N ALA A 291 -14.92 17.31 8.03
CA ALA A 291 -15.69 17.38 6.78
C ALA A 291 -15.67 16.04 6.02
N PRO A 292 -16.16 14.94 6.63
CA PRO A 292 -15.94 13.58 6.13
C PRO A 292 -16.61 13.34 4.77
N LYS A 293 -17.75 14.00 4.50
CA LYS A 293 -18.41 13.97 3.19
C LYS A 293 -17.50 14.39 2.04
N SER A 294 -16.61 15.37 2.27
CA SER A 294 -15.75 15.92 1.23
C SER A 294 -14.53 15.05 0.93
N SER A 295 -14.10 14.24 1.90
CA SER A 295 -12.94 13.35 1.81
C SER A 295 -13.31 11.91 1.45
N TYR A 296 -14.55 11.51 1.66
CA TYR A 296 -15.09 10.23 1.19
C TYR A 296 -15.41 10.28 -0.32
N ASN A 297 -14.39 10.09 -1.15
CA ASN A 297 -14.47 10.23 -2.61
C ASN A 297 -13.51 9.25 -3.34
N ALA A 298 -13.54 9.25 -4.68
CA ALA A 298 -12.75 8.30 -5.48
C ALA A 298 -11.22 8.41 -5.26
N VAL A 299 -10.69 9.62 -5.02
CA VAL A 299 -9.25 9.83 -4.78
C VAL A 299 -8.81 9.14 -3.50
N TYR A 300 -9.65 9.20 -2.46
CA TYR A 300 -9.40 8.47 -1.22
C TYR A 300 -9.39 6.96 -1.42
N TYR A 301 -10.30 6.44 -2.25
CA TYR A 301 -10.36 5.00 -2.53
C TYR A 301 -9.22 4.49 -3.43
N GLU A 302 -8.53 5.35 -4.20
CA GLU A 302 -7.28 4.96 -4.87
C GLU A 302 -6.21 4.57 -3.85
N GLN A 303 -6.09 5.32 -2.76
CA GLN A 303 -5.20 4.96 -1.65
C GLN A 303 -5.69 3.68 -0.95
N VAL A 304 -6.96 3.65 -0.52
CA VAL A 304 -7.49 2.53 0.28
C VAL A 304 -7.40 1.20 -0.44
N PHE A 305 -7.92 1.13 -1.66
CA PHE A 305 -7.87 -0.11 -2.45
C PHE A 305 -6.47 -0.40 -2.96
N GLY A 306 -5.65 0.62 -3.21
CA GLY A 306 -4.24 0.44 -3.55
C GLY A 306 -3.48 -0.31 -2.46
N VAL A 307 -3.67 0.06 -1.18
CA VAL A 307 -3.01 -0.64 -0.06
C VAL A 307 -3.53 -2.07 0.06
N ILE A 308 -4.84 -2.29 -0.11
CA ILE A 308 -5.38 -3.66 -0.13
C ILE A 308 -4.76 -4.47 -1.27
N GLU A 309 -4.68 -3.93 -2.49
CA GLU A 309 -4.08 -4.62 -3.64
C GLU A 309 -2.60 -4.96 -3.41
N ALA A 310 -1.84 -4.05 -2.81
CA ALA A 310 -0.42 -4.25 -2.53
C ALA A 310 -0.17 -5.37 -1.49
N PHE A 311 -1.10 -5.60 -0.54
CA PHE A 311 -0.86 -6.49 0.61
C PHE A 311 -1.78 -7.70 0.74
N LYS A 312 -2.88 -7.78 -0.01
CA LYS A 312 -3.89 -8.85 0.13
C LYS A 312 -3.34 -10.27 -0.07
N ASN A 313 -2.32 -10.42 -0.90
CA ASN A 313 -1.76 -11.72 -1.27
C ASN A 313 -0.77 -12.27 -0.25
N TYR A 314 -0.29 -11.46 0.69
CA TYR A 314 0.63 -11.95 1.73
C TYR A 314 -0.15 -12.66 2.84
N PRO A 315 0.25 -13.88 3.24
CA PRO A 315 -0.43 -14.65 4.27
C PRO A 315 -0.27 -14.03 5.68
N ASN A 316 0.79 -13.25 5.90
CA ASN A 316 1.04 -12.54 7.13
C ASN A 316 0.35 -11.16 7.21
N THR A 317 -0.41 -10.74 6.20
CA THR A 317 -1.33 -9.59 6.34
C THR A 317 -2.50 -10.01 7.23
N LEU A 318 -2.43 -9.63 8.51
CA LEU A 318 -3.39 -9.98 9.56
C LEU A 318 -4.69 -9.20 9.43
N GLY A 319 -4.62 -7.91 9.08
CA GLY A 319 -5.80 -7.07 8.95
C GLY A 319 -5.50 -5.66 8.51
N PHE A 320 -6.56 -4.91 8.23
CA PHE A 320 -6.46 -3.50 7.84
C PHE A 320 -7.21 -2.59 8.82
N PHE A 321 -6.63 -1.46 9.20
CA PHE A 321 -7.35 -0.39 9.89
C PHE A 321 -7.95 0.59 8.88
N ALA A 322 -9.28 0.73 8.88
CA ALA A 322 -10.02 1.69 8.06
C ALA A 322 -9.82 3.14 8.51
N GLY A 323 -9.42 3.36 9.76
CA GLY A 323 -9.15 4.66 10.35
C GLY A 323 -8.46 4.56 11.70
N ASN A 324 -7.75 5.62 12.07
CA ASN A 324 -7.06 5.77 13.35
C ASN A 324 -7.46 7.08 14.01
N GLU A 325 -8.09 7.00 15.18
CA GLU A 325 -8.50 8.13 16.03
C GLU A 325 -9.22 9.26 15.26
N VAL A 326 -10.02 8.88 14.27
CA VAL A 326 -10.76 9.85 13.45
C VAL A 326 -11.90 10.47 14.26
N ILE A 327 -12.58 9.65 15.06
CA ILE A 327 -13.54 10.09 16.09
C ILE A 327 -12.74 10.62 17.28
N ASN A 328 -12.75 11.93 17.46
CA ASN A 328 -12.18 12.63 18.60
C ASN A 328 -12.89 13.98 18.85
N GLU A 329 -12.36 14.81 19.74
CA GLU A 329 -12.98 16.08 20.15
C GLU A 329 -13.15 17.09 19.01
N GLN A 330 -12.39 16.94 17.92
CA GLN A 330 -12.48 17.80 16.73
C GLN A 330 -13.46 17.26 15.68
N SER A 331 -13.96 16.04 15.86
CA SER A 331 -14.76 15.36 14.85
C SER A 331 -16.21 15.84 14.83
N VAL A 332 -16.81 15.84 13.64
CA VAL A 332 -18.26 15.97 13.50
C VAL A 332 -18.93 14.62 13.78
N LYS A 333 -20.15 14.67 14.31
CA LYS A 333 -20.92 13.48 14.72
C LYS A 333 -21.04 12.43 13.60
N GLU A 334 -21.21 12.88 12.37
CA GLU A 334 -21.42 12.01 11.20
C GLU A 334 -20.19 11.18 10.82
N VAL A 335 -18.99 11.51 11.33
CA VAL A 335 -17.75 10.81 10.92
C VAL A 335 -17.81 9.30 11.17
N ALA A 336 -18.53 8.87 12.22
CA ALA A 336 -18.70 7.44 12.53
C ALA A 336 -19.35 6.67 11.36
N ALA A 337 -20.36 7.26 10.69
CA ALA A 337 -20.99 6.64 9.53
C ALA A 337 -20.03 6.53 8.34
N TYR A 338 -19.12 7.50 8.16
CA TYR A 338 -18.13 7.44 7.07
C TYR A 338 -17.09 6.37 7.33
N ILE A 339 -16.55 6.27 8.55
CA ILE A 339 -15.62 5.18 8.90
C ILE A 339 -16.28 3.82 8.73
N ARG A 340 -17.52 3.67 9.19
CA ARG A 340 -18.29 2.44 9.02
C ARG A 340 -18.54 2.11 7.53
N ALA A 341 -18.78 3.10 6.69
CA ALA A 341 -18.89 2.93 5.25
C ALA A 341 -17.56 2.55 4.57
N VAL A 342 -16.42 3.07 5.06
CA VAL A 342 -15.10 2.64 4.60
C VAL A 342 -14.87 1.17 4.92
N GLN A 343 -15.21 0.71 6.13
CA GLN A 343 -15.13 -0.71 6.49
C GLN A 343 -16.00 -1.58 5.57
N ARG A 344 -17.27 -1.17 5.33
CA ARG A 344 -18.16 -1.84 4.37
C ARG A 344 -17.48 -2.01 3.01
N ASP A 345 -16.96 -0.92 2.46
CA ASP A 345 -16.43 -0.91 1.10
C ASP A 345 -15.12 -1.68 0.97
N MET A 346 -14.24 -1.61 1.98
CA MET A 346 -13.02 -2.43 2.06
C MET A 346 -13.37 -3.91 2.11
N LYS A 347 -14.32 -4.31 2.96
CA LYS A 347 -14.73 -5.71 3.12
C LYS A 347 -15.41 -6.25 1.87
N ASP A 348 -16.28 -5.46 1.24
CA ASP A 348 -16.89 -5.82 -0.04
C ASP A 348 -15.85 -5.98 -1.16
N TYR A 349 -14.83 -5.10 -1.18
CA TYR A 349 -13.73 -5.19 -2.12
C TYR A 349 -12.88 -6.44 -1.89
N ILE A 350 -12.47 -6.71 -0.65
CA ILE A 350 -11.70 -7.91 -0.28
C ILE A 350 -12.48 -9.17 -0.66
N LYS A 351 -13.74 -9.28 -0.24
CA LYS A 351 -14.62 -10.43 -0.55
C LYS A 351 -14.75 -10.69 -2.04
N LYS A 352 -14.66 -9.65 -2.88
CA LYS A 352 -14.76 -9.77 -4.34
C LYS A 352 -13.44 -10.16 -5.01
N ASN A 353 -12.30 -9.80 -4.42
CA ASN A 353 -11.00 -9.86 -5.08
C ASN A 353 -9.98 -10.78 -4.39
N VAL A 354 -10.35 -11.43 -3.29
CA VAL A 354 -9.47 -12.26 -2.44
C VAL A 354 -10.25 -13.49 -1.96
N ASP A 355 -9.66 -14.67 -2.12
CA ASP A 355 -10.30 -15.94 -1.70
C ASP A 355 -10.27 -16.15 -0.17
N ARG A 356 -9.29 -15.56 0.51
CA ARG A 356 -9.17 -15.60 1.98
C ARG A 356 -9.87 -14.42 2.65
N SER A 357 -10.31 -14.62 3.89
CA SER A 357 -10.74 -13.51 4.72
C SER A 357 -9.53 -12.65 5.14
N ILE A 358 -9.68 -11.33 5.07
CA ILE A 358 -8.78 -10.36 5.68
C ILE A 358 -9.65 -9.40 6.48
N PRO A 359 -9.57 -9.43 7.82
CA PRO A 359 -10.44 -8.61 8.63
C PRO A 359 -10.12 -7.12 8.49
N VAL A 360 -11.15 -6.29 8.59
CA VAL A 360 -11.04 -4.82 8.58
C VAL A 360 -11.57 -4.27 9.89
N GLY A 361 -10.75 -3.47 10.57
CA GLY A 361 -11.06 -2.89 11.87
C GLY A 361 -10.93 -1.38 11.94
N TYR A 362 -11.09 -0.85 13.14
CA TYR A 362 -10.89 0.57 13.48
C TYR A 362 -10.01 0.72 14.73
N SER A 363 -9.09 1.68 14.72
CA SER A 363 -8.24 2.03 15.86
C SER A 363 -8.80 3.29 16.53
N ALA A 364 -9.28 3.15 17.77
CA ALA A 364 -9.94 4.20 18.52
C ALA A 364 -9.02 4.84 19.57
N ALA A 365 -9.24 6.13 19.81
CA ALA A 365 -8.67 6.82 20.98
C ALA A 365 -9.43 6.41 22.25
N ASP A 366 -8.75 6.41 23.40
CA ASP A 366 -9.35 6.14 24.71
C ASP A 366 -10.16 7.33 25.26
N ILE A 367 -11.18 7.75 24.52
CA ILE A 367 -12.08 8.86 24.88
C ILE A 367 -13.29 8.30 25.63
N ARG A 368 -13.16 8.18 26.95
CA ARG A 368 -14.13 7.52 27.84
C ARG A 368 -15.61 7.88 27.61
N PRO A 369 -16.01 9.15 27.35
CA PRO A 369 -17.41 9.49 27.10
C PRO A 369 -18.02 8.89 25.82
N TRP A 370 -17.20 8.48 24.85
CA TRP A 370 -17.64 7.97 23.55
C TRP A 370 -17.13 6.56 23.25
N LEU A 371 -16.19 6.02 24.04
CA LEU A 371 -15.50 4.77 23.75
C LEU A 371 -16.48 3.61 23.55
N MET A 372 -17.42 3.42 24.48
CA MET A 372 -18.38 2.32 24.39
C MET A 372 -19.45 2.54 23.31
N ASP A 373 -19.82 3.79 23.04
CA ASP A 373 -20.71 4.09 21.92
C ASP A 373 -20.00 3.85 20.58
N THR A 374 -18.71 4.15 20.50
CA THR A 374 -17.86 3.87 19.32
C THR A 374 -17.74 2.37 19.08
N LEU A 375 -17.45 1.58 20.13
CA LEU A 375 -17.43 0.13 20.04
C LEU A 375 -18.80 -0.42 19.60
N ASN A 376 -19.87 -0.04 20.28
CA ASN A 376 -21.22 -0.52 19.98
C ASN A 376 -21.65 -0.16 18.56
N TYR A 377 -21.31 1.05 18.10
CA TYR A 377 -21.59 1.49 16.74
C TYR A 377 -20.83 0.70 15.69
N PHE A 378 -19.59 0.30 15.96
CA PHE A 378 -18.79 -0.45 14.99
C PHE A 378 -18.99 -1.96 15.07
N MET A 379 -19.38 -2.53 16.21
CA MET A 379 -19.57 -3.98 16.33
C MET A 379 -20.94 -4.47 15.87
N CYS A 380 -21.99 -3.63 15.92
CA CYS A 380 -23.35 -4.11 15.68
C CYS A 380 -23.62 -4.49 14.22
N GLU A 381 -24.47 -5.51 14.02
CA GLU A 381 -24.93 -5.97 12.72
C GLU A 381 -26.04 -5.07 12.17
N ASP A 382 -25.87 -4.61 10.93
CA ASP A 382 -26.90 -3.93 10.16
C ASP A 382 -27.30 -4.83 8.98
N SER A 383 -28.58 -5.22 8.91
CA SER A 383 -29.09 -6.10 7.87
C SER A 383 -29.11 -5.46 6.48
N ASP A 384 -29.22 -4.13 6.42
CA ASP A 384 -29.23 -3.39 5.16
C ASP A 384 -27.80 -3.20 4.62
N GLU A 385 -26.80 -3.25 5.51
CA GLU A 385 -25.37 -3.09 5.20
C GLU A 385 -24.53 -4.18 5.89
N PRO A 386 -24.67 -5.46 5.51
CA PRO A 386 -24.15 -6.62 6.25
C PRO A 386 -22.61 -6.69 6.35
N SER A 387 -21.90 -6.00 5.45
CA SER A 387 -20.43 -5.93 5.48
C SER A 387 -19.90 -4.77 6.34
N SER A 388 -20.75 -3.93 6.92
CA SER A 388 -20.34 -2.63 7.47
C SER A 388 -19.74 -2.66 8.88
N GLN A 389 -20.04 -3.69 9.66
CA GLN A 389 -19.47 -3.84 11.00
C GLN A 389 -17.95 -4.08 10.93
N SER A 390 -17.27 -3.67 11.99
CA SER A 390 -15.85 -3.91 12.21
C SER A 390 -15.59 -5.37 12.52
N ASP A 391 -14.49 -5.91 12.01
CA ASP A 391 -14.05 -7.28 12.30
C ASP A 391 -13.17 -7.35 13.55
N PHE A 392 -12.54 -6.24 13.95
CA PHE A 392 -11.81 -6.08 15.22
C PHE A 392 -11.79 -4.62 15.66
N PHE A 393 -11.38 -4.35 16.89
CA PHE A 393 -11.33 -3.00 17.46
C PHE A 393 -10.00 -2.77 18.18
N GLY A 394 -9.20 -1.85 17.66
CA GLY A 394 -7.99 -1.37 18.31
C GLY A 394 -8.31 -0.24 19.28
N LEU A 395 -7.67 -0.25 20.44
CA LEU A 395 -7.72 0.86 21.40
C LEU A 395 -6.31 1.39 21.67
N ASN A 396 -6.09 2.67 21.39
CA ASN A 396 -4.89 3.38 21.80
C ASN A 396 -5.04 3.82 23.26
N SER A 397 -4.39 3.11 24.19
CA SER A 397 -4.51 3.39 25.63
C SER A 397 -3.16 3.48 26.33
N TYR A 398 -2.91 4.65 26.92
CA TYR A 398 -1.69 4.99 27.65
C TYR A 398 -1.95 5.15 29.16
N SER A 399 -3.03 4.57 29.69
CA SER A 399 -3.47 4.80 31.08
C SER A 399 -2.59 4.11 32.14
N TRP A 400 -1.68 3.21 31.73
CA TRP A 400 -0.70 2.58 32.61
C TRP A 400 0.68 3.20 32.44
N CYS A 401 1.16 3.93 33.46
CA CYS A 401 2.48 4.58 33.44
C CYS A 401 3.37 4.08 34.60
N GLY A 402 4.60 3.65 34.28
CA GLY A 402 5.58 3.18 35.27
C GLY A 402 5.12 1.94 36.04
N ASP A 403 5.47 1.87 37.32
CA ASP A 403 5.01 0.80 38.21
C ASP A 403 3.57 1.08 38.70
N SER A 404 2.60 0.71 37.87
CA SER A 404 1.17 0.84 38.16
C SER A 404 0.54 -0.53 38.50
N SER A 405 -0.78 -0.58 38.61
CA SER A 405 -1.54 -1.80 38.84
C SER A 405 -2.82 -1.82 38.02
N TYR A 406 -3.39 -3.02 37.86
CA TYR A 406 -4.62 -3.27 37.09
C TYR A 406 -5.75 -2.27 37.41
N LYS A 407 -5.97 -1.97 38.69
CA LYS A 407 -6.99 -1.00 39.12
C LYS A 407 -6.54 0.46 38.99
N LYS A 408 -5.28 0.76 39.32
CA LYS A 408 -4.77 2.14 39.28
C LYS A 408 -4.73 2.68 37.85
N ALA A 409 -4.42 1.82 36.88
CA ALA A 409 -4.42 2.15 35.46
C ALA A 409 -5.82 2.15 34.82
N GLY A 410 -6.88 1.74 35.55
CA GLY A 410 -8.23 1.60 35.01
C GLY A 410 -8.40 0.45 34.01
N TYR A 411 -7.48 -0.52 34.00
CA TYR A 411 -7.59 -1.71 33.15
C TYR A 411 -8.69 -2.66 33.63
N ASP A 412 -9.06 -2.61 34.91
CA ASP A 412 -10.25 -3.27 35.45
C ASP A 412 -11.54 -2.74 34.85
N ILE A 413 -11.64 -1.41 34.71
CA ILE A 413 -12.78 -0.76 34.05
C ILE A 413 -12.82 -1.15 32.57
N LEU A 414 -11.69 -1.06 31.86
CA LEU A 414 -11.61 -1.47 30.45
C LEU A 414 -12.02 -2.94 30.26
N THR A 415 -11.54 -3.84 31.12
CA THR A 415 -11.88 -5.26 31.01
C THR A 415 -13.39 -5.48 31.19
N GLU A 416 -14.01 -4.81 32.17
CA GLU A 416 -15.45 -4.90 32.38
C GLU A 416 -16.25 -4.29 31.23
N ASP A 417 -15.80 -3.17 30.68
CA ASP A 417 -16.42 -2.46 29.56
C ASP A 417 -16.43 -3.35 28.29
N PHE A 418 -15.29 -3.99 27.97
CA PHE A 418 -15.11 -4.76 26.74
C PHE A 418 -15.44 -6.26 26.86
N LYS A 419 -15.77 -6.80 28.04
CA LYS A 419 -16.00 -8.25 28.23
C LYS A 419 -17.04 -8.87 27.30
N ASN A 420 -18.04 -8.07 26.90
CA ASN A 420 -19.16 -8.45 26.06
C ASN A 420 -18.99 -8.03 24.60
N ALA A 421 -17.83 -7.52 24.20
CA ALA A 421 -17.53 -7.27 22.79
C ALA A 421 -17.67 -8.57 22.00
N SER A 422 -18.25 -8.46 20.80
CA SER A 422 -18.48 -9.59 19.89
C SER A 422 -17.42 -9.74 18.81
N LEU A 423 -16.35 -8.94 18.92
CA LEU A 423 -15.20 -8.91 18.03
C LEU A 423 -13.91 -8.85 18.86
N PRO A 424 -12.74 -9.19 18.31
CA PRO A 424 -11.47 -9.05 18.99
C PRO A 424 -11.17 -7.59 19.31
N VAL A 425 -10.87 -7.33 20.58
CA VAL A 425 -10.41 -6.03 21.07
C VAL A 425 -8.96 -6.16 21.49
N PHE A 426 -8.09 -5.22 21.14
CA PHE A 426 -6.69 -5.24 21.59
C PHE A 426 -6.19 -3.82 21.76
N PHE A 427 -5.08 -3.64 22.48
CA PHE A 427 -4.43 -2.34 22.49
C PHE A 427 -3.67 -2.14 21.19
N SER A 428 -4.20 -1.31 20.31
CA SER A 428 -3.53 -0.96 19.06
C SER A 428 -2.32 -0.07 19.28
N GLU A 429 -2.23 0.56 20.45
CA GLU A 429 -1.05 1.23 21.01
C GLU A 429 -1.11 1.15 22.55
N TYR A 430 0.02 0.84 23.20
CA TYR A 430 0.23 1.03 24.64
C TYR A 430 1.70 1.37 24.96
N GLY A 431 1.98 1.73 26.22
CA GLY A 431 3.35 1.94 26.72
C GLY A 431 3.64 3.40 27.04
N CYS A 432 2.89 3.96 27.99
CA CYS A 432 3.07 5.33 28.50
C CYS A 432 4.53 5.64 28.88
N ASN A 433 5.06 6.78 28.45
CA ASN A 433 6.43 7.20 28.71
C ASN A 433 6.56 8.36 29.72
N GLU A 434 5.51 8.67 30.50
CA GLU A 434 5.58 9.67 31.59
C GLU A 434 6.59 9.28 32.69
N VAL A 435 6.89 7.97 32.82
CA VAL A 435 7.93 7.44 33.70
C VAL A 435 8.93 6.65 32.86
N THR A 436 10.18 7.13 32.81
CA THR A 436 11.26 6.52 32.03
C THR A 436 12.43 6.05 32.91
N PRO A 437 13.15 4.97 32.54
CA PRO A 437 12.87 4.06 31.43
C PRO A 437 11.56 3.27 31.69
N ARG A 438 10.85 2.91 30.62
CA ARG A 438 9.60 2.16 30.75
C ARG A 438 9.90 0.74 31.22
N VAL A 439 9.15 0.30 32.22
CA VAL A 439 9.32 -1.03 32.85
C VAL A 439 8.33 -2.08 32.32
N PHE A 440 7.35 -1.65 31.53
CA PHE A 440 6.35 -2.47 30.85
C PHE A 440 5.59 -3.46 31.75
N THR A 441 5.31 -3.09 33.01
CA THR A 441 4.60 -3.98 33.94
C THR A 441 3.16 -4.25 33.50
N GLU A 442 2.58 -3.38 32.66
CA GLU A 442 1.29 -3.57 32.00
C GLU A 442 1.23 -4.83 31.13
N VAL A 443 2.36 -5.31 30.60
CA VAL A 443 2.41 -6.57 29.83
C VAL A 443 1.84 -7.73 30.65
N GLN A 444 2.19 -7.80 31.95
CA GLN A 444 1.68 -8.88 32.80
C GLN A 444 0.16 -8.76 33.05
N ALA A 445 -0.39 -7.55 33.01
CA ALA A 445 -1.83 -7.33 33.12
C ALA A 445 -2.55 -7.66 31.80
N ILE A 446 -2.07 -7.16 30.66
CA ILE A 446 -2.65 -7.34 29.31
C ILE A 446 -2.82 -8.82 28.98
N TYR A 447 -1.78 -9.62 29.25
CA TYR A 447 -1.78 -11.05 28.99
C TYR A 447 -2.23 -11.88 30.20
N GLY A 448 -2.62 -11.24 31.31
CA GLY A 448 -3.12 -11.88 32.53
C GLY A 448 -4.48 -12.57 32.33
N GLU A 449 -4.91 -13.35 33.32
CA GLU A 449 -6.15 -14.13 33.23
C GLU A 449 -7.39 -13.24 33.08
N GLU A 450 -7.41 -12.08 33.75
CA GLU A 450 -8.53 -11.14 33.72
C GLU A 450 -8.67 -10.48 32.35
N MET A 451 -7.61 -9.84 31.86
CA MET A 451 -7.69 -9.05 30.62
C MET A 451 -7.85 -9.94 29.39
N THR A 452 -7.26 -11.13 29.36
CA THR A 452 -7.42 -12.06 28.23
C THR A 452 -8.84 -12.61 28.08
N GLN A 453 -9.77 -12.32 29.01
CA GLN A 453 -11.20 -12.55 28.79
C GLN A 453 -11.87 -11.50 27.89
N ALA A 454 -11.26 -10.33 27.70
CA ALA A 454 -11.82 -9.21 26.94
C ALA A 454 -10.90 -8.75 25.81
N PHE A 455 -9.58 -8.83 25.99
CA PHE A 455 -8.56 -8.35 25.07
C PHE A 455 -7.75 -9.49 24.45
N SER A 456 -7.33 -9.26 23.20
CA SER A 456 -6.51 -10.12 22.34
C SER A 456 -5.06 -9.60 22.23
N GLY A 457 -4.53 -9.03 23.32
CA GLY A 457 -3.15 -8.56 23.41
C GLY A 457 -2.98 -7.08 23.06
N GLY A 458 -1.82 -6.72 22.52
CA GLY A 458 -1.58 -5.35 22.04
C GLY A 458 -0.20 -5.08 21.45
N LEU A 459 -0.01 -3.86 20.97
CA LEU A 459 1.21 -3.35 20.36
C LEU A 459 1.84 -2.22 21.17
N VAL A 460 3.15 -2.31 21.42
CA VAL A 460 3.92 -1.24 22.07
C VAL A 460 4.17 -0.11 21.08
N TYR A 461 3.85 1.11 21.49
CA TYR A 461 4.23 2.34 20.78
C TYR A 461 5.59 2.83 21.33
N GLU A 462 6.67 2.90 20.55
CA GLU A 462 6.86 2.41 19.17
C GLU A 462 8.28 1.85 18.96
N TYR A 463 8.55 1.27 17.80
CA TYR A 463 9.84 0.61 17.54
C TYR A 463 11.02 1.58 17.49
N THR A 464 10.96 2.62 16.66
CA THR A 464 12.08 3.56 16.49
C THR A 464 12.01 4.74 17.45
N GLN A 465 13.17 5.18 17.92
CA GLN A 465 13.29 6.35 18.76
C GLN A 465 13.18 7.63 17.95
N GLU A 466 12.02 8.28 18.05
CA GLU A 466 11.75 9.59 17.44
C GLU A 466 11.80 10.72 18.48
N ALA A 467 11.42 11.94 18.09
CA ALA A 467 11.41 13.11 18.96
C ALA A 467 10.44 13.01 20.16
N ASN A 468 9.49 12.07 20.10
CA ASN A 468 8.47 11.81 21.12
C ASN A 468 8.96 10.93 22.29
N ASN A 469 10.15 10.32 22.19
CA ASN A 469 10.73 9.45 23.22
C ASN A 469 9.96 8.17 23.54
N TYR A 470 9.43 7.50 22.52
CA TYR A 470 8.75 6.21 22.65
C TYR A 470 9.53 5.01 22.09
N GLY A 471 10.73 5.21 21.55
CA GLY A 471 11.45 4.16 20.84
C GLY A 471 11.99 3.03 21.71
N LEU A 472 12.06 1.84 21.13
CA LEU A 472 12.83 0.70 21.65
C LEU A 472 14.24 0.66 21.05
N VAL A 473 14.38 1.13 19.81
CA VAL A 473 15.62 1.10 19.03
C VAL A 473 15.90 2.48 18.47
N LYS A 474 17.13 2.96 18.65
CA LYS A 474 17.60 4.20 18.01
C LYS A 474 18.38 3.86 16.74
N LEU A 475 17.88 4.33 15.60
CA LEU A 475 18.60 4.30 14.33
C LEU A 475 19.57 5.48 14.26
N ASN A 476 20.80 5.23 13.81
CA ASN A 476 21.84 6.25 13.67
C ASN A 476 22.18 6.47 12.19
N ASP A 477 22.75 7.64 11.88
CA ASP A 477 23.11 8.06 10.51
C ASP A 477 24.08 7.11 9.78
N SER A 478 24.79 6.25 10.52
CA SER A 478 25.69 5.22 9.98
C SER A 478 25.00 3.89 9.67
N ASP A 479 23.67 3.88 9.57
CA ASP A 479 22.82 2.69 9.41
C ASP A 479 23.01 1.63 10.52
N THR A 480 23.42 2.11 11.71
CA THR A 480 23.57 1.28 12.90
C THR A 480 22.35 1.43 13.81
N ALA A 481 21.90 0.32 14.39
CA ALA A 481 20.82 0.29 15.38
C ALA A 481 21.37 0.15 16.80
N THR A 482 20.88 0.98 17.73
CA THR A 482 21.20 0.91 19.17
C THR A 482 19.95 0.51 19.94
N LEU A 483 20.02 -0.62 20.65
CA LEU A 483 18.94 -1.03 21.57
C LEU A 483 18.92 -0.10 22.77
N LEU A 484 17.74 0.40 23.13
CA LEU A 484 17.53 1.25 24.30
C LEU A 484 17.14 0.39 25.52
N VAL A 485 17.20 0.99 26.71
CA VAL A 485 16.85 0.30 27.97
C VAL A 485 15.43 -0.26 27.94
N ASP A 486 14.51 0.43 27.27
CA ASP A 486 13.12 0.01 27.11
C ASP A 486 13.00 -1.31 26.34
N TYR A 487 13.86 -1.56 25.34
CA TYR A 487 13.90 -2.84 24.62
C TYR A 487 14.21 -4.00 25.58
N ASP A 488 15.23 -3.84 26.41
CA ASP A 488 15.63 -4.88 27.38
C ASP A 488 14.56 -5.08 28.47
N ASN A 489 13.89 -4.01 28.89
CA ASN A 489 12.81 -4.10 29.86
C ASN A 489 11.58 -4.81 29.30
N LEU A 490 11.19 -4.49 28.06
CA LEU A 490 10.09 -5.16 27.37
C LEU A 490 10.39 -6.64 27.15
N GLN A 491 11.60 -6.97 26.68
CA GLN A 491 12.04 -8.36 26.50
C GLN A 491 11.92 -9.16 27.80
N LYS A 492 12.31 -8.57 28.94
CA LYS A 492 12.17 -9.22 30.27
C LYS A 492 10.71 -9.47 30.67
N GLN A 493 9.76 -8.65 30.22
CA GLN A 493 8.34 -8.86 30.52
C GLN A 493 7.74 -9.93 29.60
N TYR A 494 8.05 -9.91 28.30
CA TYR A 494 7.62 -10.96 27.37
C TYR A 494 8.17 -12.34 27.75
N ALA A 495 9.41 -12.42 28.22
CA ALA A 495 10.00 -13.69 28.66
C ALA A 495 9.29 -14.35 29.87
N LYS A 496 8.40 -13.63 30.56
CA LYS A 496 7.60 -14.17 31.69
C LYS A 496 6.23 -14.70 31.25
N LEU A 497 5.83 -14.49 29.99
CA LEU A 497 4.51 -14.88 29.53
C LEU A 497 4.41 -16.40 29.41
N ASP A 498 3.29 -16.93 29.91
CA ASP A 498 2.88 -18.30 29.68
C ASP A 498 2.20 -18.40 28.30
N MET A 499 3.00 -18.72 27.28
CA MET A 499 2.54 -18.77 25.89
C MET A 499 1.46 -19.83 25.68
N ASP A 500 1.57 -20.98 26.33
CA ASP A 500 0.61 -22.08 26.21
C ASP A 500 -0.77 -21.64 26.72
N ARG A 501 -0.81 -20.94 27.87
CA ARG A 501 -2.07 -20.42 28.42
C ARG A 501 -2.70 -19.37 27.51
N ILE A 502 -1.93 -18.40 27.01
CA ILE A 502 -2.51 -17.29 26.25
C ILE A 502 -2.91 -17.69 24.83
N GLN A 503 -2.33 -18.79 24.30
CA GLN A 503 -2.70 -19.39 23.01
C GLN A 503 -3.81 -20.44 23.11
N ALA A 504 -4.18 -20.86 24.33
CA ALA A 504 -5.27 -21.81 24.52
C ALA A 504 -6.59 -21.26 23.97
N SER A 505 -7.23 -22.02 23.08
CA SER A 505 -8.55 -21.68 22.53
C SER A 505 -9.63 -21.70 23.63
N ASN A 506 -10.64 -20.82 23.52
CA ASN A 506 -11.80 -20.80 24.40
C ASN A 506 -13.09 -20.78 23.57
N SER A 507 -13.86 -21.89 23.62
CA SER A 507 -15.09 -22.03 22.83
C SER A 507 -16.15 -21.00 23.18
N THR A 508 -16.17 -20.49 24.42
CA THR A 508 -17.13 -19.45 24.83
C THR A 508 -16.79 -18.13 24.13
N GLN A 509 -15.51 -17.77 24.04
CA GLN A 509 -15.07 -16.51 23.40
C GLN A 509 -15.33 -16.52 21.89
N THR A 510 -15.14 -17.68 21.25
CA THR A 510 -15.39 -17.85 19.81
C THR A 510 -16.88 -17.96 19.44
N SER A 511 -17.79 -18.03 20.42
CA SER A 511 -19.24 -18.14 20.20
C SER A 511 -20.01 -16.82 20.30
N PHE A 512 -19.34 -15.71 20.64
CA PHE A 512 -20.00 -14.40 20.71
C PHE A 512 -20.49 -13.96 19.32
N THR A 513 -21.69 -13.39 19.29
CA THR A 513 -22.31 -12.86 18.07
C THR A 513 -22.59 -11.38 18.24
N ALA A 514 -22.51 -10.63 17.16
CA ALA A 514 -22.79 -9.21 17.18
C ALA A 514 -24.27 -8.92 17.49
N PRO A 515 -24.55 -7.89 18.31
CA PRO A 515 -25.92 -7.42 18.50
C PRO A 515 -26.42 -6.73 17.23
N LYS A 516 -27.74 -6.70 17.03
CA LYS A 516 -28.32 -5.88 15.96
C LYS A 516 -28.18 -4.40 16.27
N CYS A 517 -27.89 -3.59 15.26
CA CYS A 517 -27.84 -2.15 15.43
C CYS A 517 -29.19 -1.59 15.89
N SER A 518 -29.14 -0.78 16.94
CA SER A 518 -30.28 -0.07 17.51
C SER A 518 -29.76 1.21 18.17
N SER A 519 -30.56 2.27 18.15
CA SER A 519 -30.24 3.50 18.87
C SER A 519 -30.05 3.28 20.37
N ASP A 520 -30.65 2.23 20.94
CA ASP A 520 -30.55 1.89 22.37
C ASP A 520 -29.14 1.42 22.79
N LEU A 521 -28.31 1.03 21.81
CA LEU A 521 -26.91 0.70 22.06
C LEU A 521 -26.04 1.95 22.32
N ILE A 522 -26.54 3.13 21.93
CA ILE A 522 -25.82 4.41 22.01
C ILE A 522 -26.34 5.21 23.19
N LYS A 523 -25.49 5.44 24.20
CA LYS A 523 -25.88 6.07 25.46
C LYS A 523 -25.65 7.58 25.47
N ASN A 524 -24.59 8.05 24.81
CA ASN A 524 -24.25 9.46 24.77
C ASN A 524 -25.02 10.17 23.64
N GLY A 525 -25.88 11.13 23.98
CA GLY A 525 -26.67 11.87 22.99
C GLY A 525 -25.84 12.68 21.98
N THR A 526 -24.57 12.94 22.28
CA THR A 526 -23.64 13.60 21.34
C THR A 526 -23.09 12.65 20.28
N PHE A 527 -23.09 11.34 20.53
CA PHE A 527 -22.63 10.33 19.58
C PHE A 527 -23.71 9.96 18.55
N LEU A 528 -23.30 9.52 17.35
CA LEU A 528 -24.21 9.15 16.26
C LEU A 528 -24.99 7.88 16.59
N SER A 529 -26.33 8.00 16.63
CA SER A 529 -27.25 6.89 16.88
C SER A 529 -28.03 6.44 15.65
N LYS A 530 -27.67 6.96 14.47
CA LYS A 530 -28.21 6.54 13.18
C LYS A 530 -27.19 5.68 12.44
N PHE A 531 -27.67 4.60 11.83
CA PHE A 531 -26.83 3.61 11.15
C PHE A 531 -26.84 3.76 9.62
N ASP A 532 -27.62 4.71 9.08
CA ASP A 532 -27.61 5.03 7.66
C ASP A 532 -26.20 5.43 7.20
N LEU A 533 -25.65 4.70 6.23
CA LEU A 533 -24.32 4.93 5.70
C LEU A 533 -24.35 5.83 4.45
N PRO A 534 -23.30 6.63 4.21
CA PRO A 534 -23.16 7.33 2.93
C PRO A 534 -23.12 6.33 1.76
N SER A 535 -23.74 6.75 0.66
CA SER A 535 -23.64 6.03 -0.61
C SER A 535 -22.20 6.01 -1.10
N ARG A 536 -21.76 4.88 -1.66
CA ARG A 536 -20.43 4.70 -2.24
C ARG A 536 -20.09 5.85 -3.22
N PRO A 537 -18.84 6.32 -3.28
CA PRO A 537 -18.44 7.31 -4.27
C PRO A 537 -18.77 6.79 -5.67
N SER A 538 -19.53 7.60 -6.41
CA SER A 538 -20.29 7.12 -7.56
C SER A 538 -19.41 6.65 -8.73
N LYS A 539 -19.84 5.54 -9.35
CA LYS A 539 -19.60 5.24 -10.77
C LYS A 539 -20.27 6.31 -11.65
N LEU A 540 -20.04 6.28 -12.96
CA LEU A 540 -20.67 7.17 -13.95
C LEU A 540 -22.15 7.43 -13.60
N VAL A 541 -22.52 8.71 -13.55
CA VAL A 541 -23.91 9.12 -13.38
C VAL A 541 -24.62 9.13 -14.72
N ASP A 542 -25.92 8.82 -14.71
CA ASP A 542 -26.73 8.91 -15.92
C ASP A 542 -26.74 10.34 -16.45
N VAL A 543 -26.54 10.48 -17.76
CA VAL A 543 -26.60 11.78 -18.42
C VAL A 543 -28.05 12.23 -18.47
N SER A 544 -28.41 13.21 -17.64
CA SER A 544 -29.79 13.70 -17.48
C SER A 544 -30.27 14.62 -18.60
N THR A 545 -29.37 15.19 -19.40
CA THR A 545 -29.70 15.96 -20.60
C THR A 545 -28.67 15.74 -21.70
N THR A 546 -29.17 15.52 -22.91
CA THR A 546 -28.36 15.37 -24.12
C THR A 546 -28.34 16.64 -24.97
N ALA A 547 -29.22 17.61 -24.69
CA ALA A 547 -29.24 18.89 -25.37
C ALA A 547 -28.12 19.81 -24.85
N ILE A 548 -27.41 20.47 -25.76
CA ILE A 548 -26.40 21.46 -25.39
C ILE A 548 -27.06 22.83 -25.12
N PRO A 549 -26.77 23.48 -23.98
CA PRO A 549 -27.32 24.82 -23.71
C PRO A 549 -26.58 25.95 -24.45
N GLN A 550 -25.41 25.66 -25.04
CA GLN A 550 -24.59 26.64 -25.76
C GLN A 550 -24.95 26.68 -27.26
N LYS A 551 -24.85 27.87 -27.85
CA LYS A 551 -24.84 28.04 -29.31
C LYS A 551 -23.48 27.67 -29.87
N ILE A 552 -23.47 26.90 -30.96
CA ILE A 552 -22.26 26.48 -31.65
C ILE A 552 -22.22 27.18 -33.00
N TYR A 553 -21.05 27.68 -33.41
CA TYR A 553 -20.85 28.30 -34.71
C TYR A 553 -19.79 27.52 -35.49
N ASP A 554 -19.95 27.42 -36.80
CA ASP A 554 -18.94 26.84 -37.67
C ASP A 554 -17.80 27.85 -37.94
N HIS A 555 -16.77 27.40 -38.66
CA HIS A 555 -15.59 28.21 -39.01
C HIS A 555 -15.92 29.43 -39.89
N THR A 556 -17.12 29.50 -40.47
CA THR A 556 -17.60 30.66 -41.25
C THR A 556 -18.41 31.64 -40.40
N GLY A 557 -18.58 31.35 -39.10
CA GLY A 557 -19.36 32.17 -38.17
C GLY A 557 -20.86 31.89 -38.20
N LYS A 558 -21.31 30.81 -38.85
CA LYS A 558 -22.72 30.45 -38.95
C LYS A 558 -23.13 29.49 -37.83
N GLU A 559 -24.29 29.72 -37.22
CA GLU A 559 -24.81 28.87 -36.15
C GLU A 559 -25.10 27.45 -36.67
N VAL A 560 -24.53 26.45 -36.00
CA VAL A 560 -24.79 25.02 -36.20
C VAL A 560 -25.88 24.61 -35.22
N THR A 561 -27.05 24.27 -35.75
CA THR A 561 -28.23 23.92 -34.95
C THR A 561 -28.43 22.41 -34.90
N GLY A 562 -29.07 21.92 -33.83
CA GLY A 562 -29.45 20.50 -33.69
C GLY A 562 -28.34 19.55 -33.22
N ILE A 563 -27.23 20.07 -32.69
CA ILE A 563 -26.20 19.25 -32.04
C ILE A 563 -26.74 18.75 -30.70
N GLN A 564 -26.69 17.44 -30.48
CA GLN A 564 -27.03 16.81 -29.21
C GLN A 564 -26.06 15.65 -28.92
N LEU A 565 -25.81 15.39 -27.65
CA LEU A 565 -25.09 14.20 -27.24
C LEU A 565 -25.95 12.96 -27.55
N LYS A 566 -25.39 11.98 -28.26
CA LYS A 566 -25.99 10.65 -28.39
C LYS A 566 -25.30 9.73 -27.40
N ALA A 567 -26.03 9.26 -26.38
CA ALA A 567 -25.52 8.22 -25.50
C ALA A 567 -25.34 6.93 -26.32
N LEU A 568 -24.14 6.36 -26.25
CA LEU A 568 -23.83 5.07 -26.88
C LEU A 568 -24.13 3.93 -25.91
N SER A 569 -24.30 2.72 -26.44
CA SER A 569 -24.53 1.53 -25.63
C SER A 569 -23.27 1.18 -24.83
N SER A 570 -23.42 0.43 -23.74
CA SER A 570 -22.27 -0.02 -22.95
C SER A 570 -21.30 -0.84 -23.81
N GLY A 571 -20.00 -0.49 -23.78
CA GLY A 571 -18.95 -1.14 -24.57
C GLY A 571 -18.75 -0.54 -25.98
N GLU A 572 -19.61 0.37 -26.43
CA GLU A 572 -19.41 1.08 -27.69
C GLU A 572 -18.49 2.30 -27.52
N SER A 573 -17.65 2.56 -28.52
CA SER A 573 -16.82 3.76 -28.60
C SER A 573 -17.34 4.70 -29.69
N ASN A 574 -17.17 6.01 -29.49
CA ASN A 574 -17.48 6.98 -30.53
C ASN A 574 -16.49 6.81 -31.69
N THR A 575 -17.00 6.62 -32.90
CA THR A 575 -16.21 6.47 -34.13
C THR A 575 -16.56 7.58 -35.12
N PRO A 576 -15.60 8.02 -35.97
CA PRO A 576 -15.87 9.04 -36.99
C PRO A 576 -17.10 8.68 -37.84
N GLY A 577 -18.07 9.59 -37.92
CA GLY A 577 -19.28 9.42 -38.74
C GLY A 577 -20.46 8.70 -38.07
N ASN A 578 -20.31 8.14 -36.87
CA ASN A 578 -21.41 7.42 -36.18
C ASN A 578 -22.33 8.34 -35.34
N SER A 579 -21.88 9.57 -35.08
CA SER A 579 -22.59 10.60 -34.32
C SER A 579 -22.71 11.88 -35.14
N THR A 580 -23.69 11.95 -36.04
CA THR A 580 -23.91 13.09 -36.97
C THR A 580 -25.11 13.94 -36.56
N SER A 581 -25.14 14.44 -35.32
CA SER A 581 -26.17 15.39 -34.90
C SER A 581 -25.83 16.80 -35.37
N GLY A 582 -26.81 17.49 -35.96
CA GLY A 582 -26.74 18.89 -36.35
C GLY A 582 -26.54 19.10 -37.86
N SER A 583 -27.00 20.24 -38.36
CA SER A 583 -26.91 20.60 -39.78
C SER A 583 -26.59 22.08 -39.95
N SER A 584 -25.64 22.41 -40.82
CA SER A 584 -25.44 23.77 -41.30
C SER A 584 -26.26 23.96 -42.58
N SER A 585 -27.16 24.94 -42.60
CA SER A 585 -28.11 25.14 -43.71
C SER A 585 -27.48 25.81 -44.94
N SER A 586 -26.61 25.16 -45.70
CA SER A 586 -26.13 25.74 -46.97
C SER A 586 -27.21 25.66 -48.05
N GLY A 587 -27.66 26.83 -48.54
CA GLY A 587 -28.60 26.93 -49.65
C GLY A 587 -28.00 26.35 -50.93
N SER A 588 -28.75 25.48 -51.59
CA SER A 588 -28.36 24.78 -52.82
C SER A 588 -28.50 25.70 -54.04
N SER A 589 -27.51 25.66 -54.94
CA SER A 589 -27.76 25.94 -56.35
C SER A 589 -27.18 24.80 -57.18
N SER A 590 -28.02 24.24 -58.04
CA SER A 590 -27.79 23.08 -58.90
C SER A 590 -26.96 23.45 -60.12
N GLY A 591 -25.98 22.62 -60.46
CA GLY A 591 -25.31 22.61 -61.75
C GLY A 591 -24.79 21.21 -62.05
N SER A 592 -25.44 20.54 -63.00
CA SER A 592 -25.05 19.26 -63.58
C SER A 592 -23.79 19.38 -64.42
N ASP A 593 -22.83 18.48 -64.26
CA ASP A 593 -22.05 17.99 -65.41
C ASP A 593 -21.43 16.61 -65.16
N ASN A 594 -21.51 15.77 -66.20
CA ASN A 594 -20.98 14.41 -66.25
C ASN A 594 -19.53 14.43 -66.72
N THR A 595 -18.60 13.80 -66.00
CA THR A 595 -17.39 13.19 -66.60
C THR A 595 -16.87 12.01 -65.79
N LYS A 596 -16.32 11.05 -66.52
CA LYS A 596 -15.97 9.68 -66.16
C LYS A 596 -14.62 9.53 -65.44
N ASP A 597 -14.49 8.33 -64.86
CA ASP A 597 -13.33 7.44 -64.80
C ASP A 597 -12.34 7.47 -63.62
N ASN A 598 -12.29 6.27 -62.99
CA ASN A 598 -11.14 5.50 -62.46
C ASN A 598 -10.40 6.03 -61.22
N ALA A 599 -10.53 5.38 -60.06
CA ALA A 599 -9.84 4.14 -59.60
C ALA A 599 -8.92 4.56 -58.44
N ALA A 600 -8.68 3.85 -57.33
CA ALA A 600 -8.84 2.47 -56.88
C ALA A 600 -8.92 2.53 -55.32
N GLY A 601 -9.31 1.53 -54.54
CA GLY A 601 -9.69 0.15 -54.78
C GLY A 601 -9.66 -0.62 -53.46
N LYS A 602 -10.52 -1.65 -53.38
CA LYS A 602 -10.47 -2.84 -52.50
C LYS A 602 -10.66 -2.63 -50.99
N MET A 603 -11.21 -3.58 -50.25
CA MET A 603 -12.10 -4.72 -50.53
C MET A 603 -12.66 -5.12 -49.17
N THR A 604 -13.93 -5.49 -49.17
CA THR A 604 -14.57 -6.30 -48.15
C THR A 604 -13.91 -7.67 -48.02
N ALA A 605 -13.72 -8.13 -46.79
CA ALA A 605 -13.65 -9.56 -46.49
C ALA A 605 -14.44 -9.81 -45.21
N SER A 606 -15.57 -10.48 -45.41
CA SER A 606 -16.43 -11.07 -44.39
C SER A 606 -15.69 -12.18 -43.65
N PHE A 607 -15.88 -12.29 -42.33
CA PHE A 607 -15.71 -13.57 -41.64
C PHE A 607 -16.93 -13.81 -40.76
N MET A 608 -17.80 -14.70 -41.27
CA MET A 608 -18.86 -15.39 -40.54
C MET A 608 -18.26 -16.19 -39.38
N GLY A 609 -19.05 -16.30 -38.32
CA GLY A 609 -18.80 -17.23 -37.22
C GLY A 609 -18.75 -18.68 -37.68
N LEU A 610 -18.01 -19.47 -36.91
CA LEU A 610 -18.03 -20.92 -36.97
C LEU A 610 -18.15 -21.45 -35.54
N VAL A 611 -19.37 -21.86 -35.22
CA VAL A 611 -19.69 -22.83 -34.18
C VAL A 611 -19.25 -24.19 -34.70
N VAL A 612 -18.41 -24.92 -33.98
CA VAL A 612 -18.28 -26.37 -34.13
C VAL A 612 -18.24 -26.98 -32.73
N GLY A 613 -19.31 -27.68 -32.38
CA GLY A 613 -19.28 -28.71 -31.34
C GLY A 613 -18.75 -30.02 -31.94
N ALA A 614 -18.01 -30.78 -31.13
CA ALA A 614 -17.82 -32.20 -31.35
C ALA A 614 -17.80 -32.90 -29.98
N VAL A 615 -18.85 -33.69 -29.77
CA VAL A 615 -18.98 -34.71 -28.73
C VAL A 615 -18.21 -35.95 -29.20
N VAL A 616 -17.40 -36.57 -28.35
CA VAL A 616 -17.18 -38.03 -28.36
C VAL A 616 -17.04 -38.52 -26.92
N ALA A 617 -17.89 -39.48 -26.55
CA ALA A 617 -17.81 -40.29 -25.35
C ALA A 617 -17.28 -41.69 -25.70
N ALA A 618 -16.50 -42.30 -24.80
CA ALA A 618 -16.32 -43.74 -24.57
C ALA A 618 -15.46 -43.88 -23.28
N VAL A 619 -15.97 -44.27 -22.10
CA VAL A 619 -16.40 -45.60 -21.61
C VAL A 619 -15.27 -46.65 -21.55
N SER A 620 -14.76 -46.81 -20.31
CA SER A 620 -14.47 -48.04 -19.53
C SER A 620 -13.61 -49.18 -20.07
N VAL A 621 -12.57 -49.57 -19.30
CA VAL A 621 -12.09 -50.93 -18.92
C VAL A 621 -11.05 -50.70 -17.80
N LEU A 622 -10.97 -51.30 -16.60
CA LEU A 622 -11.64 -52.36 -15.84
C LEU A 622 -11.46 -52.02 -14.35
#